data_AF-A0A0U5H9N2-F1
#
_entry.id   AF-A0A0U5H9N2-F1
#
_cell.length_a   1.000
_cell.length_b   1.000
_cell.length_c   1.000
_cell.angle_alpha   90.00
_cell.angle_beta   90.00
_cell.angle_gamma   90.00
#
_symmetry.space_group_name_H-M   'P 1'
#
loop_
_entity.id
_entity.type
_entity.pdbx_description
1 polymer ?
#
loop_
_entity_poly.entity_id
_entity_poly.type
_entity_poly.pdbx_seq_one_letter_code
_entity_poly.pdbx_strand_id
1 'polypeptide(L)'
;MTDRQVTNGRGVVLWMYLSAVAVAGIFGYVLGIIVYGNGGPSGPLTDGGPAVQYGKIGPIVFELNPPNLAIFGLVAVGGLLGLGLLAISNASRYDDATA
;
A
#
# COMPACT_ATOMS: atom_id res chain seq x y z
N MET A 1 -21.86 26.76 21.37
CA MET A 1 -21.11 26.95 20.10
C MET A 1 -19.80 26.21 20.26
N THR A 2 -19.83 24.91 19.98
CA THR A 2 -18.70 23.99 20.19
C THR A 2 -18.59 23.18 18.90
N ASP A 3 -17.39 22.76 18.50
CA ASP A 3 -17.07 22.09 17.22
C ASP A 3 -16.71 22.98 16.02
N ARG A 4 -15.84 23.96 16.24
CA ARG A 4 -14.73 24.15 15.30
C ARG A 4 -13.50 23.46 15.88
N GLN A 5 -13.50 22.13 15.88
CA GLN A 5 -12.21 21.45 15.77
C GLN A 5 -11.64 21.92 14.44
N VAL A 6 -10.74 22.89 14.51
CA VAL A 6 -9.87 23.28 13.41
C VAL A 6 -9.16 22.00 13.02
N THR A 7 -9.66 21.31 11.99
CA THR A 7 -9.02 20.13 11.44
C THR A 7 -7.67 20.59 10.94
N ASN A 8 -6.65 20.38 11.75
CA ASN A 8 -5.28 20.72 11.42
C ASN A 8 -4.99 19.93 10.13
N GLY A 9 -4.90 20.61 8.98
CA GLY A 9 -4.96 19.95 7.67
C GLY A 9 -3.92 18.82 7.51
N ARG A 10 -2.78 18.96 8.19
CA ARG A 10 -1.76 17.90 8.32
C ARG A 10 -2.28 16.61 8.95
N GLY A 11 -3.11 16.71 9.99
CA GLY A 11 -3.71 15.55 10.65
C GLY A 11 -4.67 14.81 9.73
N VAL A 12 -5.49 15.54 8.96
CA VAL A 12 -6.40 14.92 7.98
C VAL A 12 -5.62 14.17 6.91
N VAL A 13 -4.59 14.79 6.34
CA VAL A 13 -3.73 14.15 5.32
C VAL A 13 -3.03 12.92 5.89
N LEU A 14 -2.54 12.97 7.14
CA LEU A 14 -1.91 11.83 7.79
C LEU A 14 -2.91 10.67 7.96
N TRP A 15 -4.14 10.93 8.39
CA TRP A 15 -5.18 9.91 8.53
C TRP A 15 -5.60 9.33 7.18
N MET A 16 -5.69 10.16 6.14
CA MET A 16 -5.93 9.71 4.77
C MET A 16 -4.81 8.79 4.28
N TYR A 17 -3.55 9.18 4.50
CA TYR A 17 -2.39 8.35 4.15
C TYR A 17 -2.43 7.00 4.88
N LEU A 18 -2.58 7.00 6.21
CA LEU A 18 -2.59 5.78 7.01
C LEU A 18 -3.75 4.85 6.63
N SER A 19 -4.95 5.39 6.41
CA SER A 19 -6.10 4.59 6.02
C SER A 19 -5.95 4.00 4.61
N ALA A 20 -5.46 4.76 3.64
CA ALA A 20 -5.18 4.26 2.30
C ALA A 20 -4.14 3.12 2.32
N VAL A 21 -3.07 3.28 3.11
CA VAL A 21 -2.04 2.25 3.27
C VAL A 21 -2.62 1.01 3.94
N ALA A 22 -3.37 1.17 5.03
CA ALA A 22 -4.02 0.04 5.71
C ALA A 22 -4.96 -0.74 4.79
N VAL A 23 -5.79 -0.03 4.01
CA VAL A 23 -6.70 -0.64 3.02
C VAL A 23 -5.91 -1.38 1.94
N ALA A 24 -4.78 -0.84 1.47
CA ALA A 24 -3.93 -1.53 0.51
C ALA A 24 -3.36 -2.84 1.06
N GLY A 25 -2.97 -2.87 2.34
CA GLY A 25 -2.53 -4.10 3.00
C GLY A 25 -3.65 -5.15 3.11
N ILE A 26 -4.84 -4.74 3.55
CA ILE A 26 -6.01 -5.62 3.62
C ILE A 26 -6.36 -6.15 2.22
N PHE A 27 -6.36 -5.29 1.22
CA PHE A 27 -6.65 -5.67 -0.16
C PHE A 27 -5.62 -6.66 -0.70
N GLY A 28 -4.32 -6.42 -0.47
CA GLY A 28 -3.25 -7.37 -0.83
C GLY A 28 -3.42 -8.73 -0.17
N TYR A 29 -3.80 -8.75 1.11
CA TYR A 29 -4.09 -9.99 1.83
C TYR A 29 -5.27 -10.76 1.22
N VAL A 30 -6.38 -10.06 0.98
CA VAL A 30 -7.61 -10.67 0.41
C VAL A 30 -7.35 -11.18 -1.01
N LEU A 31 -6.64 -10.41 -1.84
CA LEU A 31 -6.19 -10.88 -3.15
C LEU A 31 -5.34 -12.14 -3.03
N GLY A 32 -4.42 -12.19 -2.07
CA GLY A 32 -3.62 -13.38 -1.82
C GLY A 32 -4.45 -14.61 -1.49
N ILE A 33 -5.51 -14.48 -0.69
CA ILE A 33 -6.43 -15.59 -0.40
C ILE A 33 -7.16 -16.04 -1.67
N ILE A 34 -7.69 -15.09 -2.45
CA ILE A 34 -8.51 -15.40 -3.63
C ILE A 34 -7.64 -16.04 -4.74
N VAL A 35 -6.41 -15.56 -4.92
CA VAL A 35 -5.54 -15.98 -6.03
C VAL A 35 -4.63 -17.15 -5.64
N TYR A 36 -4.12 -17.19 -4.39
CA TYR A 36 -3.08 -18.12 -3.95
C TYR A 36 -3.46 -18.93 -2.69
N GLY A 37 -4.70 -18.80 -2.21
CA GLY A 37 -5.18 -19.55 -1.06
C GLY A 37 -4.23 -19.48 0.14
N ASN A 38 -3.92 -20.63 0.72
CA ASN A 38 -3.08 -20.75 1.91
C ASN A 38 -1.60 -21.08 1.57
N GLY A 39 -1.05 -20.43 0.53
CA GLY A 39 0.36 -20.62 0.11
C GLY A 39 0.57 -21.68 -0.98
N GLY A 40 -0.45 -21.91 -1.82
CA GLY A 40 -0.36 -22.84 -2.96
C GLY A 40 -1.46 -22.63 -4.00
N PRO A 41 -1.49 -23.39 -5.11
CA PRO A 41 -2.40 -23.20 -6.24
C PRO A 41 -3.84 -23.66 -5.93
N SER A 42 -4.26 -23.53 -4.67
CA SER A 42 -5.57 -23.95 -4.15
C SER A 42 -6.51 -22.76 -3.92
N GLY A 43 -6.13 -21.55 -4.35
CA GLY A 43 -7.05 -20.41 -4.42
C GLY A 43 -8.19 -20.63 -5.43
N PRO A 44 -9.36 -20.02 -5.23
CA PRO A 44 -10.51 -20.16 -6.13
C PRO A 44 -10.30 -19.65 -7.57
N LEU A 45 -9.24 -18.86 -7.83
CA LEU A 45 -8.91 -18.33 -9.15
C LEU A 45 -7.62 -18.91 -9.76
N THR A 46 -7.10 -20.04 -9.27
CA THR A 46 -5.88 -20.63 -9.83
C THR A 46 -6.20 -21.68 -10.90
N ASP A 47 -5.44 -21.66 -11.99
CA ASP A 47 -5.54 -22.63 -13.10
C ASP A 47 -4.92 -24.00 -12.78
N GLY A 48 -4.65 -24.31 -11.50
CA GLY A 48 -3.97 -25.56 -11.10
C GLY A 48 -2.47 -25.59 -11.42
N GLY A 49 -1.84 -24.41 -11.51
CA GLY A 49 -0.40 -24.24 -11.73
C GLY A 49 0.48 -24.75 -10.57
N PRO A 50 1.81 -24.59 -10.66
CA PRO A 50 2.75 -25.17 -9.69
C PRO A 50 2.46 -24.80 -8.22
N ALA A 51 2.84 -25.71 -7.32
CA ALA A 51 2.51 -25.71 -5.89
C ALA A 51 2.89 -24.44 -5.12
N VAL A 52 3.87 -23.67 -5.60
CA VAL A 52 4.32 -22.41 -4.97
C VAL A 52 4.67 -21.42 -6.07
N GLN A 53 4.11 -20.20 -5.99
CA GLN A 53 4.42 -19.12 -6.92
C GLN A 53 5.28 -18.06 -6.23
N TYR A 54 6.20 -17.46 -6.98
CA TYR A 54 7.14 -16.48 -6.46
C TYR A 54 7.04 -15.16 -7.22
N GLY A 55 7.02 -14.06 -6.47
CA GLY A 55 7.14 -12.70 -6.95
C GLY A 55 8.59 -12.24 -6.86
N LYS A 56 8.96 -11.28 -7.69
CA LYS A 56 10.30 -10.69 -7.69
C LYS A 56 10.22 -9.18 -7.85
N ILE A 57 10.90 -8.46 -6.97
CA ILE A 57 11.09 -7.00 -7.04
C ILE A 57 12.59 -6.73 -6.99
N GLY A 58 13.16 -6.42 -8.16
CA GLY A 58 14.61 -6.28 -8.29
C GLY A 58 15.35 -7.55 -7.83
N PRO A 59 16.27 -7.47 -6.84
CA PRO A 59 16.99 -8.63 -6.31
C PRO A 59 16.19 -9.43 -5.26
N ILE A 60 15.05 -8.93 -4.80
CA ILE A 60 14.25 -9.58 -3.74
C ILE A 60 13.25 -10.53 -4.38
N VAL A 61 13.31 -11.81 -3.99
CA VAL A 61 12.34 -12.84 -4.37
C VAL A 61 11.55 -13.22 -3.13
N PHE A 62 10.23 -13.35 -3.26
CA PHE A 62 9.34 -13.71 -2.16
C PHE A 62 8.21 -14.60 -2.66
N GLU A 63 7.67 -15.40 -1.76
CA GLU A 63 6.53 -16.26 -2.06
C GLU A 63 5.24 -15.44 -2.19
N LEU A 64 4.43 -15.74 -3.20
CA LEU A 64 3.12 -15.12 -3.41
C LEU A 64 2.08 -15.76 -2.50
N ASN A 65 2.11 -15.38 -1.23
CA ASN A 65 1.12 -15.79 -0.23
C ASN A 65 0.42 -14.56 0.39
N PRO A 66 -0.72 -14.76 1.10
CA PRO A 66 -1.51 -13.63 1.60
C PRO A 66 -0.72 -12.65 2.49
N PRO A 67 0.08 -13.10 3.48
CA PRO A 67 0.87 -12.19 4.29
C PRO A 67 1.88 -11.37 3.47
N ASN A 68 2.60 -11.99 2.53
CA ASN A 68 3.58 -11.30 1.72
C ASN A 68 2.94 -10.28 0.77
N LEU A 69 1.77 -10.59 0.21
CA LEU A 69 1.02 -9.67 -0.63
C LEU A 69 0.42 -8.50 0.16
N ALA A 70 0.04 -8.72 1.41
CA ALA A 70 -0.36 -7.66 2.32
C ALA A 70 0.81 -6.69 2.57
N ILE A 71 1.98 -7.21 2.91
CA ILE A 71 3.20 -6.41 3.12
C ILE A 71 3.60 -5.69 1.84
N PHE A 72 3.55 -6.38 0.70
CA PHE A 72 3.82 -5.77 -0.60
C PHE A 72 2.88 -4.59 -0.88
N GLY A 73 1.57 -4.76 -0.66
CA GLY A 73 0.58 -3.68 -0.82
C GLY A 73 0.87 -2.49 0.10
N LEU A 74 1.19 -2.75 1.37
CA LEU A 74 1.57 -1.72 2.35
C LEU A 74 2.80 -0.93 1.89
N VAL A 75 3.86 -1.62 1.49
CA VAL A 75 5.12 -1.00 1.09
C VAL A 75 4.98 -0.27 -0.25
N ALA A 76 4.34 -0.87 -1.24
CA ALA A 76 4.19 -0.28 -2.56
C ALA A 76 3.32 0.99 -2.52
N VAL A 77 2.12 0.89 -1.93
CA VAL A 77 1.20 2.04 -1.83
C VAL A 77 1.74 3.09 -0.86
N GLY A 78 2.23 2.67 0.31
CA GLY A 78 2.83 3.58 1.29
C GLY A 78 4.05 4.31 0.74
N GLY A 79 4.90 3.61 -0.02
CA GLY A 79 6.04 4.19 -0.71
C GLY A 79 5.63 5.20 -1.77
N LEU A 80 4.71 4.84 -2.69
CA LEU A 80 4.25 5.73 -3.76
C LEU A 80 3.55 6.99 -3.21
N LEU A 81 2.63 6.82 -2.25
CA LEU A 81 1.96 7.95 -1.61
C LEU A 81 2.96 8.81 -0.83
N GLY A 82 3.91 8.19 -0.13
CA GLY A 82 4.95 8.89 0.61
C GLY A 82 5.85 9.72 -0.31
N LEU A 83 6.27 9.15 -1.43
CA LEU A 83 7.03 9.85 -2.48
C LEU A 83 6.21 10.99 -3.09
N GLY A 84 4.93 10.78 -3.37
CA GLY A 84 4.02 11.82 -3.87
C GLY A 84 3.89 13.00 -2.90
N LEU A 85 3.67 12.72 -1.61
CA LEU A 85 3.62 13.75 -0.57
C LEU A 85 4.95 14.48 -0.44
N LEU A 86 6.08 13.77 -0.53
CA LEU A 86 7.40 14.38 -0.50
C LEU A 86 7.64 15.29 -1.69
N ALA A 87 7.26 14.87 -2.90
CA ALA A 87 7.34 15.68 -4.11
C ALA A 87 6.51 16.96 -4.00
N ILE A 88 5.26 16.86 -3.54
CA ILE A 88 4.39 18.02 -3.30
C ILE A 88 5.02 18.97 -2.28
N SER A 89 5.55 18.43 -1.17
CA SER A 89 6.17 19.24 -0.12
C SER A 89 7.45 19.96 -0.57
N ASN A 90 8.18 19.39 -1.53
CA ASN A 90 9.37 19.99 -2.09
C ASN A 90 8.99 21.09 -3.10
N ALA A 91 8.06 20.79 -4.01
CA ALA A 91 7.54 21.74 -4.97
C ALA A 91 6.93 22.98 -4.28
N SER A 92 6.15 22.78 -3.21
CA SER A 92 5.53 23.91 -2.48
C SER A 92 6.56 24.83 -1.84
N ARG A 93 7.66 24.27 -1.30
CA ARG A 93 8.75 25.08 -0.73
C ARG A 93 9.52 25.85 -1.79
N TYR A 94 9.61 25.30 -3.01
CA TYR A 94 10.27 25.96 -4.13
C TYR A 94 9.47 27.18 -4.61
N ASP A 95 8.14 27.03 -4.75
CA ASP A 95 7.24 28.15 -5.07
C ASP A 95 7.31 29.24 -3.98
N ASP A 96 7.22 28.87 -2.70
CA ASP A 96 7.32 29.83 -1.58
C ASP A 96 8.67 30.59 -1.55
N ALA A 97 9.75 29.99 -2.05
CA ALA A 97 11.08 30.59 -2.08
C ALA A 97 11.35 31.46 -3.32
N THR A 98 10.49 31.36 -4.34
CA THR A 98 10.64 32.09 -5.62
C THR A 98 9.53 33.11 -5.88
N ALA A 99 8.51 33.15 -5.01
CA ALA A 99 7.50 34.20 -4.92
C ALA A 99 7.98 35.41 -4.08
#